data_AF-A0A3D1BJ08-F1
#
_entry.id   AF-A0A3D1BJ08-F1
#
_cell.length_a   1.000
_cell.length_b   1.000
_cell.length_c   1.000
_cell.angle_alpha   90.00
_cell.angle_beta   90.00
_cell.angle_gamma   90.00
#
_symmetry.space_group_name_H-M   'P 1'
#
loop_
_entity.id
_entity.type
_entity.pdbx_description
1 polymer ?
#
loop_
_entity_poly.entity_id
_entity_poly.type
_entity_poly.pdbx_seq_one_letter_code
_entity_poly.pdbx_strand_id
1 'polypeptide(L)'
;MSIEGSEIQAVSDYKVDLSLERVQETKKHIERISGYIEGYRFNLGAETIREFFWHTVCDVWIEEIKGELEGDTRVEKLSELLYILKENLKIMHPFVPFVTEAVWQELVTLGLAEGMLMEQQIRG
;
A
#
# COMPACT_ATOMS: atom_id res chain seq x y z
N MET A 1 -13.96 9.50 2.91
CA MET A 1 -12.84 10.38 3.29
C MET A 1 -12.29 10.94 1.99
N SER A 2 -12.40 12.24 1.77
CA SER A 2 -11.79 12.90 0.61
C SER A 2 -10.51 13.57 1.09
N ILE A 3 -9.42 13.39 0.36
CA ILE A 3 -8.17 14.10 0.60
C ILE A 3 -8.28 15.42 -0.16
N GLU A 4 -8.09 16.55 0.51
CA GLU A 4 -8.09 17.86 -0.15
C GLU A 4 -6.82 18.04 -1.00
N GLY A 5 -6.88 18.86 -2.05
CA GLY A 5 -5.74 19.04 -2.97
C GLY A 5 -4.45 19.54 -2.30
N SER A 6 -4.57 20.30 -1.21
CA SER A 6 -3.44 20.73 -0.36
C SER A 6 -2.81 19.59 0.44
N GLU A 7 -3.62 18.63 0.88
CA GLU A 7 -3.16 17.46 1.62
C GLU A 7 -2.44 16.44 0.71
N ILE A 8 -2.87 16.32 -0.56
CA ILE A 8 -2.23 15.43 -1.55
C ILE A 8 -0.76 15.77 -1.73
N GLN A 9 -0.44 17.07 -1.89
CA GLN A 9 0.95 17.50 -2.07
C GLN A 9 1.79 17.19 -0.82
N ALA A 10 1.26 17.49 0.37
CA ALA A 10 1.94 17.23 1.63
C ALA A 10 2.20 15.73 1.84
N VAL A 11 1.25 14.87 1.46
CA VAL A 11 1.40 13.41 1.51
C VAL A 11 2.42 12.89 0.49
N SER A 12 2.45 13.47 -0.72
CA SER A 12 3.41 13.09 -1.77
C SER A 12 4.85 13.37 -1.36
N ASP A 13 5.10 14.52 -0.73
CA ASP A 13 6.44 14.95 -0.30
C ASP A 13 6.89 14.31 1.03
N TYR A 14 5.99 13.63 1.74
CA TYR A 14 6.26 13.10 3.08
C TYR A 14 7.19 11.87 3.03
N LYS A 15 8.27 11.92 3.80
CA LYS A 15 9.18 10.78 3.97
C LYS A 15 8.70 9.88 5.11
N VAL A 16 8.04 8.79 4.75
CA VAL A 16 7.55 7.79 5.71
C VAL A 16 8.71 7.18 6.50
N ASP A 17 8.61 7.20 7.82
CA ASP A 17 9.54 6.50 8.70
C ASP A 17 9.37 4.99 8.52
N LEU A 18 10.43 4.35 8.03
CA LEU A 18 10.44 2.93 7.76
C LEU A 18 10.43 2.07 9.03
N SER A 19 10.68 2.65 10.21
CA SER A 19 10.67 1.96 11.50
C SER A 19 9.28 1.80 12.11
N LEU A 20 8.27 2.46 11.54
CA LEU A 20 6.87 2.37 11.99
C LEU A 20 6.36 0.93 11.97
N GLU A 21 5.56 0.57 12.97
CA GLU A 21 5.09 -0.80 13.19
C GLU A 21 4.32 -1.36 11.97
N ARG A 22 3.40 -0.58 11.40
CA ARG A 22 2.60 -1.02 10.22
C ARG A 22 3.47 -1.20 8.98
N VAL A 23 4.51 -0.36 8.83
CA VAL A 23 5.48 -0.48 7.73
C VAL A 23 6.33 -1.73 7.90
N GLN A 24 6.80 -2.02 9.11
CA GLN A 24 7.56 -3.24 9.42
C GLN A 24 6.71 -4.49 9.21
N GLU A 25 5.45 -4.47 9.64
CA GLU A 25 4.53 -5.60 9.43
C GLU A 25 4.23 -5.82 7.94
N THR A 26 4.05 -4.74 7.17
CA THR A 26 3.89 -4.83 5.72
C THR A 26 5.13 -5.43 5.05
N LYS A 27 6.35 -5.07 5.48
CA LYS A 27 7.58 -5.67 4.96
C LYS A 27 7.67 -7.17 5.22
N LYS A 28 7.39 -7.61 6.45
CA LYS A 28 7.33 -9.05 6.79
C LYS A 28 6.29 -9.77 5.94
N HIS A 29 5.15 -9.13 5.71
CA HIS A 29 4.11 -9.68 4.85
C HIS A 29 4.63 -9.89 3.41
N ILE A 30 5.29 -8.88 2.82
CA ILE A 30 5.89 -8.97 1.48
C ILE A 30 6.92 -10.11 1.42
N GLU A 31 7.84 -10.21 2.38
CA GLU A 31 8.84 -11.29 2.43
C GLU A 31 8.19 -12.67 2.42
N ARG A 32 7.11 -12.85 3.20
CA ARG A 32 6.33 -14.10 3.22
C ARG A 32 5.69 -14.39 1.85
N ILE A 33 5.11 -13.39 1.20
CA ILE A 33 4.52 -13.56 -0.14
C ILE A 33 5.58 -13.90 -1.18
N SER A 34 6.73 -13.24 -1.17
CA SER A 34 7.85 -13.55 -2.05
C SER A 34 8.28 -15.02 -1.90
N GLY A 35 8.40 -15.52 -0.67
CA GLY A 35 8.70 -16.92 -0.41
C GLY A 35 7.62 -17.90 -0.89
N TYR A 36 6.34 -17.50 -0.93
CA TYR A 36 5.29 -18.31 -1.57
C TYR A 36 5.39 -18.31 -3.09
N ILE A 37 5.66 -17.16 -3.71
CA ILE A 37 5.81 -17.03 -5.17
C ILE A 37 7.02 -17.83 -5.65
N GLU A 38 8.18 -17.68 -5.00
CA GLU A 38 9.40 -18.44 -5.31
C GLU A 38 9.20 -19.95 -5.14
N GLY A 39 8.41 -20.35 -4.14
CA GLY A 39 8.05 -21.73 -3.89
C GLY A 39 6.92 -22.27 -4.79
N TYR A 40 6.45 -21.52 -5.78
CA TYR A 40 5.31 -21.87 -6.65
C TYR A 40 3.99 -22.11 -5.89
N ARG A 41 3.86 -21.58 -4.66
CA ARG A 41 2.68 -21.69 -3.79
C ARG A 41 1.75 -20.49 -3.97
N PHE A 42 1.34 -20.23 -5.21
CA PHE A 42 0.52 -19.06 -5.59
C PHE A 42 -0.82 -19.00 -4.84
N ASN A 43 -1.45 -20.14 -4.58
CA ASN A 43 -2.70 -20.21 -3.82
C ASN A 43 -2.52 -19.67 -2.38
N LEU A 44 -1.45 -20.06 -1.69
CA LEU A 44 -1.14 -19.57 -0.36
C LEU A 44 -0.78 -18.09 -0.38
N GLY A 45 -0.04 -17.65 -1.41
CA GLY A 45 0.27 -16.24 -1.62
C GLY A 45 -1.00 -15.40 -1.75
N ALA A 46 -1.91 -15.78 -2.65
CA ALA A 46 -3.16 -15.06 -2.88
C ALA A 46 -4.07 -15.03 -1.65
N GLU A 47 -4.23 -16.16 -0.95
CA GLU A 47 -5.02 -16.25 0.27
C GLU A 47 -4.44 -15.36 1.38
N THR A 48 -3.12 -15.42 1.56
CA THR A 48 -2.42 -14.64 2.58
C THR A 48 -2.54 -13.14 2.32
N ILE A 49 -2.37 -12.69 1.07
CA ILE A 49 -2.57 -11.30 0.67
C ILE A 49 -4.00 -10.87 0.98
N ARG A 50 -5.00 -11.66 0.58
CA ARG A 50 -6.42 -11.36 0.82
C ARG A 50 -6.69 -11.14 2.30
N GLU A 51 -6.23 -12.05 3.17
CA GLU A 51 -6.48 -11.96 4.61
C GLU A 51 -5.86 -10.71 5.22
N PHE A 52 -4.59 -10.44 4.92
CA PHE A 52 -3.90 -9.28 5.46
C PHE A 52 -4.49 -7.97 4.95
N PHE A 53 -4.70 -7.85 3.64
CA PHE A 53 -5.22 -6.61 3.08
C PHE A 53 -6.64 -6.33 3.57
N TRP A 54 -7.49 -7.34 3.64
CA TRP A 54 -8.87 -7.15 4.10
C TRP A 54 -8.94 -6.89 5.61
N HIS A 55 -8.41 -7.81 6.41
CA HIS A 55 -8.65 -7.80 7.86
C HIS A 55 -7.66 -6.96 8.65
N THR A 56 -6.49 -6.63 8.09
CA THR A 56 -5.51 -5.77 8.76
C THR A 56 -5.52 -4.37 8.16
N VAL A 57 -5.37 -4.25 6.84
CA VAL A 57 -5.30 -2.92 6.22
C VAL A 57 -6.67 -2.25 6.19
N CYS A 58 -7.68 -2.90 5.61
CA CYS A 58 -9.00 -2.29 5.45
C CYS A 58 -9.78 -2.20 6.76
N ASP A 59 -9.97 -3.32 7.46
CA ASP A 59 -10.84 -3.36 8.66
C ASP A 59 -10.23 -2.62 9.87
N VAL A 60 -8.90 -2.49 9.96
CA VAL A 60 -8.22 -1.89 11.13
C VAL A 60 -7.53 -0.60 10.75
N TRP A 61 -6.46 -0.64 9.94
CA TRP A 61 -5.61 0.54 9.76
C TRP A 61 -6.29 1.70 9.04
N ILE A 62 -7.12 1.42 8.04
CA ILE A 62 -7.94 2.44 7.37
C ILE A 62 -9.01 2.99 8.32
N GLU A 63 -9.66 2.16 9.13
CA GLU A 63 -10.68 2.63 10.07
C GLU A 63 -10.08 3.50 11.20
N GLU A 64 -8.89 3.15 11.69
CA GLU A 64 -8.19 3.91 12.74
C GLU A 64 -7.92 5.37 12.34
N ILE A 65 -7.66 5.63 11.06
CA ILE A 65 -7.39 6.99 10.56
C ILE A 65 -8.65 7.76 10.15
N LYS A 66 -9.83 7.11 10.17
CA LYS A 66 -11.11 7.79 9.86
C LYS A 66 -11.59 8.69 10.98
N GLY A 67 -11.00 8.61 12.17
CA GLY A 67 -11.25 9.57 13.22
C GLY A 67 -10.85 11.00 12.84
N GLU A 68 -11.18 11.95 13.71
CA GLU A 68 -10.79 13.36 13.56
C GLU A 68 -9.27 13.50 13.80
N LEU A 69 -8.48 13.24 12.75
CA LEU A 69 -7.07 13.61 12.67
C LEU A 69 -6.98 14.98 12.01
N GLU A 70 -6.10 15.84 12.52
CA GLU A 70 -5.87 17.18 11.98
C GLU A 70 -4.37 17.45 11.77
N GLY A 71 -4.07 18.41 10.88
CA GLY A 71 -2.71 18.92 10.65
C GLY A 71 -1.69 17.84 10.32
N ASP A 72 -0.49 17.96 10.91
CA ASP A 72 0.67 17.11 10.60
C ASP A 72 0.42 15.63 10.89
N THR A 73 -0.32 15.30 11.95
CA THR A 73 -0.63 13.91 12.31
C THR A 73 -1.49 13.23 11.24
N ARG A 74 -2.43 13.98 10.63
CA ARG A 74 -3.23 13.47 9.52
C ARG A 74 -2.35 13.17 8.30
N VAL A 75 -1.48 14.09 7.93
CA VAL A 75 -0.56 13.92 6.80
C VAL A 75 0.36 12.72 7.00
N GLU A 76 0.96 12.58 8.19
CA GLU A 76 1.82 11.44 8.54
C GLU A 76 1.08 10.10 8.36
N LYS A 77 -0.13 9.99 8.92
CA LYS A 77 -0.92 8.73 8.86
C LYS A 77 -1.42 8.41 7.46
N LEU A 78 -1.84 9.42 6.69
CA LEU A 78 -2.20 9.22 5.28
C LEU A 78 -0.98 8.79 4.45
N SER A 79 0.20 9.35 4.73
CA SER A 79 1.45 9.00 4.05
C SER A 79 1.89 7.57 4.37
N GLU A 80 1.79 7.17 5.64
CA GLU A 80 2.00 5.79 6.08
C GLU A 80 1.08 4.81 5.33
N LEU A 81 -0.23 5.10 5.25
CA LEU A 81 -1.17 4.24 4.52
C LEU A 81 -0.95 4.23 3.02
N LEU A 82 -0.58 5.37 2.41
CA LEU A 82 -0.25 5.42 1.00
C LEU A 82 0.97 4.54 0.68
N TYR A 83 1.99 4.56 1.53
CA TYR A 83 3.13 3.65 1.42
C TYR A 83 2.66 2.18 1.47
N ILE A 84 1.86 1.83 2.48
CA ILE A 84 1.34 0.46 2.66
C ILE A 84 0.50 0.02 1.45
N LEU A 85 -0.36 0.90 0.93
CA LEU A 85 -1.18 0.63 -0.25
C LEU A 85 -0.30 0.35 -1.47
N LYS A 86 0.71 1.20 -1.74
CA LYS A 86 1.62 1.01 -2.88
C LYS A 86 2.35 -0.33 -2.81
N GLU A 87 2.83 -0.71 -1.63
CA GLU A 87 3.50 -2.00 -1.44
C GLU A 87 2.54 -3.19 -1.62
N ASN A 88 1.31 -3.08 -1.11
CA ASN A 88 0.29 -4.12 -1.31
C ASN A 88 -0.11 -4.27 -2.78
N LEU A 89 -0.23 -3.18 -3.55
CA LEU A 89 -0.51 -3.23 -4.98
C LEU A 89 0.58 -3.99 -5.74
N LYS A 90 1.86 -3.80 -5.39
CA LYS A 90 2.99 -4.51 -6.03
C LYS A 90 2.91 -6.03 -5.83
N ILE A 91 2.65 -6.50 -4.60
CA ILE A 91 2.53 -7.94 -4.32
C ILE A 91 1.23 -8.56 -4.85
N MET A 92 0.17 -7.76 -5.02
CA MET A 92 -1.09 -8.21 -5.65
C MET A 92 -1.00 -8.30 -7.17
N HIS A 93 -0.12 -7.51 -7.80
CA HIS A 93 -0.07 -7.38 -9.26
C HIS A 93 0.14 -8.72 -10.00
N PRO A 94 0.97 -9.68 -9.54
CA PRO A 94 1.07 -11.01 -10.15
C PRO A 94 -0.25 -11.80 -10.18
N PHE A 95 -1.21 -11.48 -9.31
CA PHE A 95 -2.49 -12.18 -9.19
C PHE A 95 -3.64 -11.41 -9.86
N VAL A 96 -3.64 -10.08 -9.74
CA VAL A 96 -4.73 -9.22 -10.23
C VAL A 96 -4.18 -7.99 -10.99
N PRO A 97 -3.49 -8.20 -12.13
CA PRO A 97 -2.69 -7.16 -12.77
C PRO A 97 -3.53 -5.97 -13.27
N PHE A 98 -4.69 -6.23 -13.87
CA PHE A 98 -5.51 -5.15 -14.44
C PHE A 98 -6.14 -4.23 -13.39
N VAL A 99 -6.59 -4.80 -12.26
CA VAL A 99 -7.20 -4.00 -11.18
C VAL A 99 -6.14 -3.20 -10.44
N THR A 100 -5.02 -3.84 -10.11
CA THR A 100 -3.92 -3.16 -9.42
C THR A 100 -3.30 -2.05 -10.27
N GLU A 101 -3.18 -2.26 -11.59
CA GLU A 101 -2.75 -1.23 -12.53
C GLU A 101 -3.76 -0.07 -12.59
N ALA A 102 -5.06 -0.35 -12.68
CA ALA A 102 -6.07 0.70 -12.69
C ALA A 102 -5.99 1.58 -11.43
N VAL A 103 -5.85 0.97 -10.25
CA VAL A 103 -5.68 1.71 -8.99
C VAL A 103 -4.36 2.50 -8.99
N TRP A 104 -3.27 1.93 -9.52
CA TRP A 104 -1.99 2.64 -9.62
C TRP A 104 -2.08 3.86 -10.53
N GLN A 105 -2.78 3.78 -11.66
CA GLN A 105 -2.95 4.91 -12.58
C GLN A 105 -3.79 6.04 -11.97
N GLU A 106 -4.71 5.74 -11.06
CA GLU A 106 -5.36 6.78 -10.25
C GLU A 106 -4.35 7.48 -9.34
N LEU A 107 -3.44 6.73 -8.70
CA LEU A 107 -2.35 7.33 -7.89
C LEU A 107 -1.41 8.20 -8.74
N VAL A 108 -1.10 7.80 -9.96
CA VAL A 108 -0.31 8.61 -10.91
C VAL A 108 -1.04 9.90 -11.25
N THR A 109 -2.34 9.83 -11.53
CA THR A 109 -3.17 11.01 -11.83
C THR A 109 -3.20 11.99 -10.64
N LEU A 110 -3.14 11.48 -9.42
CA LEU A 110 -3.06 12.29 -8.19
C LEU A 110 -1.64 12.75 -7.83
N GLY A 111 -0.60 12.37 -8.60
CA GLY A 111 0.79 12.72 -8.29
C GLY A 111 1.38 11.99 -7.09
N LEU A 112 0.83 10.82 -6.75
CA LEU A 112 1.20 9.98 -5.60
C LEU A 112 2.05 8.74 -5.99
N ALA A 113 2.16 8.49 -7.29
CA ALA A 113 2.95 7.44 -7.91
C ALA A 113 3.46 7.90 -9.30
N GLU A 114 4.39 7.15 -9.88
CA GLU A 114 4.95 7.42 -11.20
C GLU A 114 4.98 6.15 -12.05
N GLY A 115 4.82 6.30 -13.37
CA GLY A 115 4.93 5.21 -14.35
C GLY A 115 3.84 4.15 -14.25
N MET A 116 4.07 2.99 -14.88
CA MET A 116 3.19 1.83 -14.78
C MET A 116 3.60 0.94 -13.60
N LEU A 117 2.62 0.34 -12.90
CA LEU A 117 2.92 -0.56 -11.78
C LEU A 117 3.74 -1.77 -12.23
N MET A 118 3.47 -2.27 -13.45
CA MET A 118 4.22 -3.37 -14.04
C MET A 118 5.74 -3.09 -14.13
N GLU A 119 6.16 -1.84 -14.25
CA GLU A 119 7.58 -1.45 -14.30
C GLU A 119 8.22 -1.36 -12.90
N GLN A 120 7.39 -1.31 -11.86
CA GLN A 120 7.77 -1.16 -10.45
C GLN A 120 7.90 -2.50 -9.72
N GLN A 121 7.88 -3.63 -10.46
CA GLN A 121 7.92 -4.97 -9.88
C GLN A 121 9.17 -5.21 -9.04
N ILE A 122 8.99 -6.03 -8.01
CA ILE A 122 9.98 -6.43 -7.01
C ILE A 122 11.23 -6.92 -7.74
N ARG A 123 12.25 -6.07 -7.81
CA ARG A 123 13.61 -6.52 -8.11
C ARG A 123 14.03 -7.34 -6.90
N GLY A 124 14.14 -8.65 -7.09
CA GLY A 124 14.80 -9.53 -6.12
C GLY A 124 16.22 -9.10 -5.83
#